data_AF-A0A4R3DRZ0-F1
#
_entry.id   AF-A0A4R3DRZ0-F1
#
_cell.length_a   1.000
_cell.length_b   1.000
_cell.length_c   1.000
_cell.angle_alpha   90.00
_cell.angle_beta   90.00
_cell.angle_gamma   90.00
#
_symmetry.space_group_name_H-M   'P 1'
#
loop_
_entity.id
_entity.type
_entity.pdbx_description
1 polymer ?
#
loop_
_entity_poly.entity_id
_entity_poly.type
_entity_poly.pdbx_seq_one_letter_code
_entity_poly.pdbx_strand_id
1 'polypeptide(L)'
;MLQLDLREFERKARDIGGAIDQVPFALAGALNDALFKARDHLINQTWPHAITVRNPNFIRAALNVDKATKGKLAGAVFDRLGRASLNLHAKGGTKAARGRLAIPSTAVKGQRTAKGVPRRLRPATAPNTFRKGDAIFQRVGWKPNGAAKRTSKSAASTDKRRVQLLFTLRRAAQIRKDVPFVEDFRRVVLEEVRRSFPQRMARAMATRR
;
A
#
# COMPACT_ATOMS: atom_id res chain seq x y z
N MET A 1 -6.86 12.06 0.41
CA MET A 1 -7.75 12.25 -0.74
C MET A 1 -7.03 13.15 -1.73
N LEU A 2 -6.99 12.77 -3.02
CA LEU A 2 -6.47 13.62 -4.10
C LEU A 2 -7.70 14.13 -4.86
N GLN A 3 -7.84 15.45 -5.03
CA GLN A 3 -8.99 16.09 -5.69
C GLN A 3 -8.52 16.89 -6.91
N LEU A 4 -9.35 16.94 -7.93
CA LEU A 4 -9.20 17.78 -9.12
C LEU A 4 -10.26 18.88 -9.07
N ASP A 5 -9.88 20.14 -9.32
CA ASP A 5 -10.80 21.27 -9.52
C ASP A 5 -10.95 21.52 -11.03
N LEU A 6 -12.19 21.54 -11.53
CA LEU A 6 -12.53 21.52 -12.95
C LEU A 6 -13.30 22.76 -13.41
N ARG A 7 -13.39 23.81 -12.58
CA ARG A 7 -14.15 25.04 -12.88
C ARG A 7 -13.67 25.78 -14.14
N GLU A 8 -12.38 25.72 -14.47
CA GLU A 8 -11.87 26.30 -15.72
C GLU A 8 -12.36 25.55 -16.97
N PHE A 9 -12.57 24.25 -16.84
CA PHE A 9 -13.02 23.41 -17.93
C PHE A 9 -14.49 23.68 -18.28
N GLU A 10 -15.32 23.86 -17.24
CA GLU A 10 -16.73 24.25 -17.40
C GLU A 10 -16.90 25.59 -18.14
N ARG A 11 -15.99 26.56 -17.92
CA ARG A 11 -16.02 27.84 -18.63
C ARG A 11 -15.77 27.67 -20.12
N LYS A 12 -14.72 26.93 -20.51
CA LYS A 12 -14.40 26.68 -21.93
C LYS A 12 -15.46 25.84 -22.66
N ALA A 13 -16.20 25.02 -21.94
CA ALA A 13 -17.26 24.22 -22.53
C ALA A 13 -18.53 25.03 -22.87
N ARG A 14 -18.72 26.23 -22.29
CA ARG A 14 -19.82 27.14 -22.65
C ARG A 14 -19.66 27.75 -24.04
N ASP A 15 -18.43 27.88 -24.52
CA ASP A 15 -18.14 28.44 -25.85
C ASP A 15 -18.56 27.48 -26.99
N ILE A 16 -18.77 26.20 -26.69
CA ILE A 16 -19.16 25.16 -27.66
C ILE A 16 -20.70 25.11 -27.77
N GLY A 17 -21.30 26.22 -28.17
CA GLY A 17 -22.74 26.44 -28.37
C GLY A 17 -23.62 25.18 -28.39
N GLY A 18 -24.39 25.00 -27.32
CA GLY A 18 -25.51 24.06 -27.27
C GLY A 18 -25.27 22.72 -26.60
N ALA A 19 -24.11 22.40 -26.02
CA ALA A 19 -23.81 21.09 -25.42
C ALA A 19 -23.56 21.10 -23.89
N ILE A 20 -23.82 22.22 -23.21
CA ILE A 20 -23.45 22.45 -21.81
C ILE A 20 -24.03 21.40 -20.86
N ASP A 21 -25.25 20.91 -21.13
CA ASP A 21 -25.93 19.87 -20.35
C ASP A 21 -25.23 18.51 -20.41
N GLN A 22 -24.45 18.24 -21.47
CA GLN A 22 -23.74 16.98 -21.68
C GLN A 22 -22.33 16.98 -21.11
N VAL A 23 -21.76 18.16 -20.84
CA VAL A 23 -20.39 18.31 -20.30
C VAL A 23 -20.21 17.55 -18.99
N PRO A 24 -21.11 17.59 -18.00
CA PRO A 24 -20.94 16.83 -16.75
C PRO A 24 -20.94 15.32 -16.96
N PHE A 25 -21.72 14.80 -17.91
CA PHE A 25 -21.76 13.38 -18.22
C PHE A 25 -20.45 12.94 -18.89
N ALA A 26 -19.99 13.69 -19.88
CA ALA A 26 -18.74 13.46 -20.57
C ALA A 26 -17.56 13.50 -19.60
N LEU A 27 -17.52 14.52 -18.74
CA LEU A 27 -16.45 14.72 -17.77
C LEU A 27 -16.45 13.65 -16.68
N ALA A 28 -17.62 13.28 -16.13
CA ALA A 28 -17.70 12.17 -15.19
C ALA A 28 -17.22 10.85 -15.81
N GLY A 29 -17.58 10.59 -17.07
CA GLY A 29 -17.08 9.44 -17.83
C GLY A 29 -15.56 9.45 -17.99
N ALA A 30 -15.00 10.57 -18.44
CA ALA A 30 -13.56 10.74 -18.65
C ALA A 30 -12.76 10.62 -17.34
N LEU A 31 -13.26 11.21 -16.26
CA LEU A 31 -12.67 11.08 -14.93
C LEU A 31 -12.67 9.62 -14.47
N ASN A 32 -13.77 8.89 -14.66
CA ASN A 32 -13.82 7.48 -14.27
C ASN A 32 -12.82 6.63 -15.05
N ASP A 33 -12.72 6.82 -16.37
CA ASP A 33 -11.73 6.13 -17.21
C ASP A 33 -10.31 6.41 -16.71
N ALA A 34 -10.02 7.70 -16.46
CA ALA A 34 -8.73 8.14 -15.94
C ALA A 34 -8.41 7.56 -14.56
N LEU A 35 -9.39 7.47 -13.66
CA LEU A 35 -9.20 6.88 -12.33
C LEU A 35 -8.92 5.38 -12.39
N PHE A 36 -9.62 4.64 -13.25
CA PHE A 36 -9.34 3.21 -13.46
C PHE A 36 -7.97 3.00 -14.07
N LYS A 37 -7.61 3.80 -15.09
CA LYS A 37 -6.28 3.76 -15.72
C LYS A 37 -5.16 4.09 -14.72
N ALA A 38 -5.36 5.12 -13.92
CA ALA A 38 -4.43 5.51 -12.87
C ALA A 38 -4.28 4.40 -11.83
N ARG A 39 -5.38 3.80 -11.35
CA ARG A 39 -5.33 2.65 -10.44
C ARG A 39 -4.49 1.51 -11.03
N ASP A 40 -4.72 1.17 -12.30
CA ASP A 40 -3.98 0.08 -12.95
C ASP A 40 -2.50 0.40 -13.13
N HIS A 41 -2.16 1.65 -13.45
CA HIS A 41 -0.78 2.13 -13.49
C HIS A 41 -0.11 2.04 -12.12
N LEU A 42 -0.79 2.48 -11.06
CA LEU A 42 -0.26 2.39 -9.70
C LEU A 42 0.01 0.94 -9.26
N ILE A 43 -0.86 0.00 -9.65
CA ILE A 43 -0.75 -1.42 -9.32
C ILE A 43 0.40 -2.09 -10.09
N ASN A 44 0.48 -1.85 -11.39
CA ASN A 44 1.35 -2.62 -12.29
C ASN A 44 2.72 -1.96 -12.52
N GLN A 45 2.83 -0.64 -12.32
CA GLN A 45 4.06 0.12 -12.60
C GLN A 45 4.58 0.78 -11.32
N THR A 46 3.87 1.73 -10.72
CA THR A 46 4.38 2.50 -9.57
C THR A 46 4.79 1.60 -8.39
N TRP A 47 3.91 0.70 -7.95
CA TRP A 47 4.16 -0.11 -6.75
C TRP A 47 5.31 -1.11 -6.92
N PRO A 48 5.39 -1.93 -7.99
CA PRO A 48 6.48 -2.87 -8.17
C PRO A 48 7.86 -2.22 -8.39
N HIS A 49 7.93 -1.01 -8.94
CA HIS A 49 9.19 -0.31 -9.16
C HIS A 49 9.73 0.34 -7.87
N ALA A 50 8.84 0.76 -6.97
CA ALA A 50 9.23 1.46 -5.74
C ALA A 50 9.60 0.52 -4.58
N ILE A 51 9.05 -0.70 -4.54
CA ILE A 51 9.22 -1.60 -3.40
C ILE A 51 9.44 -3.06 -3.81
N THR A 52 10.07 -3.84 -2.92
CA THR A 52 10.14 -5.30 -3.08
C THR A 52 8.79 -5.95 -2.81
N VAL A 53 8.07 -6.33 -3.85
CA VAL A 53 6.74 -6.94 -3.76
C VAL A 53 6.83 -8.41 -3.35
N ARG A 54 6.24 -8.76 -2.19
CA ARG A 54 6.07 -10.16 -1.75
C ARG A 54 4.67 -10.72 -1.98
N ASN A 55 3.69 -9.84 -2.15
CA ASN A 55 2.30 -10.21 -2.43
C ASN A 55 1.74 -9.28 -3.51
N PRO A 56 1.69 -9.70 -4.78
CA PRO A 56 1.21 -8.86 -5.88
C PRO A 56 -0.28 -8.53 -5.73
N ASN A 57 -1.07 -9.42 -5.11
CA ASN A 57 -2.50 -9.21 -4.93
C ASN A 57 -2.84 -8.18 -3.85
N PHE A 58 -1.89 -7.84 -2.96
CA PHE A 58 -2.13 -6.88 -1.89
C PHE A 58 -2.51 -5.50 -2.43
N ILE A 59 -1.71 -4.94 -3.34
CA ILE A 59 -1.94 -3.57 -3.82
C ILE A 59 -3.22 -3.48 -4.65
N ARG A 60 -3.53 -4.52 -5.43
CA ARG A 60 -4.77 -4.63 -6.19
C ARG A 60 -6.01 -4.63 -5.28
N ALA A 61 -5.92 -5.31 -4.13
CA ALA A 61 -7.01 -5.34 -3.15
C ALA A 61 -7.07 -4.07 -2.28
N ALA A 62 -5.94 -3.37 -2.10
CA ALA A 62 -5.86 -2.15 -1.31
C ALA A 62 -6.44 -0.95 -2.05
N LEU A 63 -6.05 -0.75 -3.32
CA LEU A 63 -6.47 0.41 -4.10
C LEU A 63 -7.88 0.21 -4.68
N ASN A 64 -8.78 1.13 -4.38
CA ASN A 64 -10.13 1.18 -4.96
C ASN A 64 -10.45 2.57 -5.52
N VAL A 65 -11.42 2.62 -6.45
CA VAL A 65 -11.85 3.87 -7.11
C VAL A 65 -13.16 4.35 -6.49
N ASP A 66 -13.18 5.58 -5.98
CA ASP A 66 -14.38 6.37 -5.76
C ASP A 66 -14.73 7.09 -7.07
N LYS A 67 -15.87 6.74 -7.66
CA LYS A 67 -16.25 7.18 -9.01
C LYS A 67 -16.77 8.61 -9.00
N ALA A 68 -16.45 9.34 -10.07
CA ALA A 68 -17.10 10.61 -10.39
C ALA A 68 -18.51 10.36 -10.93
N THR A 69 -19.44 11.26 -10.63
CA THR A 69 -20.80 11.28 -11.17
C THR A 69 -21.10 12.65 -11.77
N LYS A 70 -22.16 12.75 -12.57
CA LYS A 70 -22.59 14.04 -13.15
C LYS A 70 -22.88 15.13 -12.10
N GLY A 71 -23.32 14.73 -10.89
CA GLY A 71 -23.58 15.65 -9.77
C GLY A 71 -22.37 15.86 -8.85
N LYS A 72 -21.32 15.04 -9.00
CA LYS A 72 -20.07 15.12 -8.23
C LYS A 72 -18.92 14.82 -9.19
N LEU A 73 -18.41 15.86 -9.84
CA LEU A 73 -17.31 15.81 -10.81
C LEU A 73 -15.94 15.64 -10.13
N ALA A 74 -15.89 14.78 -9.11
CA ALA A 74 -14.71 14.44 -8.37
C ALA A 74 -14.74 12.96 -8.04
N GLY A 75 -13.59 12.31 -8.24
CA GLY A 75 -13.35 10.94 -7.82
C GLY A 75 -11.93 10.79 -7.30
N ALA A 76 -11.62 9.64 -6.72
CA ALA A 76 -10.33 9.40 -6.10
C ALA A 76 -9.94 7.93 -6.11
N VAL A 77 -8.64 7.66 -6.07
CA VAL A 77 -8.14 6.33 -5.68
C VAL A 77 -7.80 6.36 -4.20
N PHE A 78 -8.32 5.40 -3.43
CA PHE A 78 -8.12 5.33 -1.98
C PHE A 78 -7.71 3.93 -1.52
N ASP A 79 -7.06 3.86 -0.37
CA ASP A 79 -6.73 2.60 0.31
C ASP A 79 -7.94 2.11 1.12
N ARG A 80 -8.60 1.06 0.64
CA ARG A 80 -9.74 0.44 1.30
C ARG A 80 -9.33 -0.42 2.49
N LEU A 81 -8.12 -0.97 2.49
CA LEU A 81 -7.69 -1.93 3.51
C LEU A 81 -7.09 -1.23 4.74
N GLY A 82 -6.61 0.01 4.61
CA GLY A 82 -5.96 0.75 5.69
C GLY A 82 -4.70 0.05 6.22
N ARG A 83 -4.07 -0.78 5.38
CA ARG A 83 -2.93 -1.63 5.74
C ARG A 83 -1.65 -1.11 5.12
N ALA A 84 -0.51 -1.60 5.63
CA ALA A 84 0.83 -1.24 5.16
C ALA A 84 1.18 0.26 5.22
N SER A 85 0.34 1.13 5.79
CA SER A 85 0.61 2.57 5.90
C SER A 85 0.88 3.23 4.55
N LEU A 86 0.10 2.89 3.51
CA LEU A 86 0.28 3.40 2.14
C LEU A 86 0.35 4.94 2.08
N ASN A 87 -0.44 5.65 2.88
CA ASN A 87 -0.37 7.12 2.95
C ASN A 87 1.00 7.63 3.44
N LEU A 88 1.65 6.93 4.37
CA LEU A 88 3.00 7.29 4.83
C LEU A 88 4.07 6.95 3.79
N HIS A 89 3.88 5.91 2.98
CA HIS A 89 4.75 5.64 1.84
C HIS A 89 4.61 6.70 0.73
N ALA A 90 3.40 7.25 0.56
CA ALA A 90 3.10 8.31 -0.40
C ALA A 90 3.63 9.71 0.01
N LYS A 91 3.58 10.03 1.32
CA LYS A 91 3.87 11.39 1.82
C LYS A 91 5.11 11.48 2.71
N GLY A 92 5.62 10.35 3.18
CA GLY A 92 6.55 10.29 4.30
C GLY A 92 5.87 10.61 5.64
N GLY A 93 6.65 10.49 6.71
CA GLY A 93 6.25 10.91 8.05
C GLY A 93 6.54 9.86 9.12
N THR A 94 5.95 10.07 10.30
CA THR A 94 6.22 9.23 11.46
C THR A 94 5.03 8.34 11.78
N LYS A 95 5.26 7.02 11.77
CA LYS A 95 4.28 6.06 12.26
C LYS A 95 4.39 5.97 13.78
N ALA A 96 3.36 6.43 14.48
CA ALA A 96 3.22 6.24 15.92
C ALA A 96 2.56 4.89 16.22
N ALA A 97 3.05 4.17 17.23
CA ALA A 97 2.37 3.00 17.78
C ALA A 97 1.34 3.41 18.83
N ARG A 98 0.27 2.62 18.96
CA ARG A 98 -0.60 2.63 20.14
C ARG A 98 0.11 2.09 21.40
N GLY A 99 1.10 1.21 21.22
CA GLY A 99 1.99 0.71 22.27
C GLY A 99 3.44 0.75 21.81
N ARG A 100 3.96 -0.37 21.30
CA ARG A 100 5.29 -0.43 20.68
C ARG A 100 5.22 -1.09 19.31
N LEU A 101 5.88 -0.48 18.32
CA LEU A 101 6.13 -1.08 17.01
C LEU A 101 7.23 -2.13 17.14
N ALA A 102 6.93 -3.36 16.74
CA ALA A 102 7.93 -4.41 16.59
C ALA A 102 8.60 -4.30 15.22
N ILE A 103 9.83 -3.78 15.21
CA ILE A 103 10.65 -3.66 14.00
C ILE A 103 11.47 -4.95 13.85
N PRO A 104 11.24 -5.76 12.80
CA PRO A 104 11.91 -7.04 12.65
C PRO A 104 13.41 -6.88 12.34
N SER A 105 14.22 -7.74 12.95
CA SER A 105 15.63 -7.90 12.60
C SER A 105 15.79 -8.52 11.21
N THR A 106 17.03 -8.56 10.69
CA THR A 106 17.36 -9.23 9.41
C THR A 106 16.93 -10.70 9.40
N ALA A 107 17.11 -11.40 10.51
CA ALA A 107 16.71 -12.80 10.68
C ALA A 107 15.20 -13.03 10.47
N VAL A 108 14.37 -12.12 10.98
CA VAL A 108 12.91 -12.19 10.79
C VAL A 108 12.52 -11.68 9.40
N LYS A 109 13.17 -10.62 8.90
CA LYS A 109 12.91 -10.05 7.57
C LYS A 109 13.13 -11.07 6.44
N GLY A 110 14.19 -11.87 6.52
CA GLY A 110 14.50 -12.91 5.53
C GLY A 110 13.44 -14.02 5.46
N GLN A 111 12.70 -14.25 6.54
CA GLN A 111 11.68 -15.30 6.63
C GLN A 111 10.25 -14.80 6.37
N ARG A 112 10.09 -13.54 5.91
CA ARG A 112 8.77 -12.98 5.60
C ARG A 112 8.18 -13.61 4.34
N THR A 113 6.91 -13.99 4.43
CA THR A 113 6.14 -14.50 3.30
C THR A 113 5.21 -13.42 2.74
N ALA A 114 4.43 -13.76 1.72
CA ALA A 114 3.34 -12.93 1.19
C ALA A 114 2.33 -12.48 2.28
N LYS A 115 2.21 -13.25 3.37
CA LYS A 115 1.35 -12.95 4.53
C LYS A 115 2.07 -12.19 5.65
N GLY A 116 3.30 -11.70 5.39
CA GLY A 116 4.12 -10.98 6.37
C GLY A 116 4.97 -11.90 7.24
N VAL A 117 5.10 -11.58 8.53
CA VAL A 117 5.89 -12.40 9.48
C VAL A 117 5.12 -13.69 9.80
N PRO A 118 5.73 -14.89 9.60
CA PRO A 118 5.12 -16.17 9.94
C PRO A 118 4.69 -16.24 11.40
N ARG A 119 3.60 -16.96 11.70
CA ARG A 119 3.03 -17.05 13.06
C ARG A 119 4.10 -17.43 14.10
N ARG A 120 4.94 -18.43 13.81
CA ARG A 120 6.01 -18.89 14.70
C ARG A 120 7.10 -17.84 15.04
N LEU A 121 7.15 -16.73 14.32
CA LEU A 121 8.11 -15.64 14.51
C LEU A 121 7.45 -14.35 15.00
N ARG A 122 6.13 -14.32 15.21
CA ARG A 122 5.47 -13.11 15.70
C ARG A 122 5.82 -12.88 17.17
N PRO A 123 5.92 -11.62 17.64
CA PRO A 123 6.28 -11.29 19.01
C PRO A 123 5.50 -12.06 20.09
N ALA A 124 4.20 -12.28 19.88
CA ALA A 124 3.31 -12.92 20.85
C ALA A 124 3.40 -14.46 20.89
N THR A 125 3.95 -15.09 19.85
CA THR A 125 3.86 -16.55 19.65
C THR A 125 5.21 -17.21 19.36
N ALA A 126 6.28 -16.43 19.29
CA ALA A 126 7.61 -16.96 19.05
C ALA A 126 8.11 -17.75 20.29
N PRO A 127 8.50 -19.02 20.13
CA PRO A 127 8.88 -19.87 21.25
C PRO A 127 10.24 -19.46 21.83
N ASN A 128 10.45 -19.73 23.11
CA ASN A 128 11.70 -19.47 23.83
C ASN A 128 12.17 -18.01 23.69
N THR A 129 11.23 -17.08 23.67
CA THR A 129 11.51 -15.66 23.59
C THR A 129 11.54 -15.02 24.97
N PHE A 130 12.34 -13.96 25.10
CA PHE A 130 12.36 -13.11 26.27
C PHE A 130 12.60 -11.66 25.84
N ARG A 131 12.16 -10.74 26.69
CA ARG A 131 12.35 -9.31 26.47
C ARG A 131 13.51 -8.82 27.35
N LYS A 132 14.39 -8.02 26.77
CA LYS A 132 15.41 -7.25 27.50
C LYS A 132 15.39 -5.81 26.99
N GLY A 133 14.96 -4.88 27.85
CA GLY A 133 14.71 -3.49 27.47
C GLY A 133 13.73 -3.36 26.29
N ASP A 134 14.21 -2.75 25.22
CA ASP A 134 13.44 -2.44 24.01
C ASP A 134 13.66 -3.47 22.90
N ALA A 135 14.02 -4.70 23.25
CA ALA A 135 14.25 -5.77 22.29
C ALA A 135 13.63 -7.10 22.72
N ILE A 136 13.19 -7.88 21.72
CA ILE A 136 12.71 -9.25 21.87
C ILE A 136 13.77 -10.17 21.28
N PHE A 137 14.25 -11.09 22.11
CA PHE A 137 15.25 -12.08 21.77
C PHE A 137 14.67 -13.49 21.80
N GLN A 138 15.28 -14.40 21.04
CA GLN A 138 14.95 -15.82 21.03
C GLN A 138 16.18 -16.64 21.42
N ARG A 139 16.01 -17.62 22.30
CA ARG A 139 17.03 -18.63 22.59
C ARG A 139 16.96 -19.71 21.51
N VAL A 140 17.96 -19.76 20.64
CA VAL A 140 18.08 -20.75 19.57
C VAL A 140 18.99 -21.88 20.03
N GLY A 141 18.66 -23.13 19.67
CA GLY A 141 19.40 -24.32 20.11
C GLY A 141 19.16 -24.73 21.57
N TRP A 142 18.21 -24.06 22.25
CA TRP A 142 17.78 -24.41 23.61
C TRP A 142 16.64 -25.44 23.56
N LYS A 143 16.88 -26.61 24.15
CA LYS A 143 15.83 -27.58 24.49
C LYS A 143 15.60 -27.51 26.00
N PRO A 144 14.37 -27.27 26.49
CA PRO A 144 14.10 -27.37 27.92
C PRO A 144 14.44 -28.78 28.42
N ASN A 145 15.03 -28.86 29.61
CA ASN A 145 15.43 -30.11 30.25
C ASN A 145 14.22 -31.05 30.31
N GLY A 146 14.31 -32.21 29.64
CA GLY A 146 13.24 -33.20 29.52
C GLY A 146 13.02 -33.75 28.10
N ALA A 147 13.46 -33.04 27.05
CA ALA A 147 13.27 -33.45 25.64
C ALA A 147 14.52 -34.05 24.96
N ALA A 148 15.49 -34.53 25.75
CA ALA A 148 16.68 -35.20 25.25
C ALA A 148 16.50 -36.72 25.38
N LYS A 149 15.98 -37.38 24.34
CA LYS A 149 16.34 -38.79 24.12
C LYS A 149 17.86 -38.80 23.92
N ARG A 150 18.57 -39.37 24.91
CA ARG A 150 20.00 -39.67 24.84
C ARG A 150 20.20 -40.73 23.75
N THR A 151 20.40 -40.29 22.52
CA THR A 151 20.94 -41.17 21.47
C THR A 151 22.13 -40.48 20.82
N SER A 152 23.21 -41.25 20.84
CA SER A 152 24.56 -41.07 20.31
C SER A 152 25.46 -39.97 20.91
N LYS A 153 26.59 -40.48 21.42
CA LYS A 153 27.87 -39.79 21.56
C LYS A 153 28.21 -39.07 20.25
N SER A 154 28.00 -37.77 20.19
CA SER A 154 28.78 -36.91 19.30
C SER A 154 29.11 -35.62 20.04
N ALA A 155 30.35 -35.23 19.89
CA ALA A 155 31.03 -34.21 20.66
C ALA A 155 30.31 -32.85 20.64
N ALA A 156 30.43 -32.13 21.76
CA ALA A 156 30.49 -30.67 21.84
C ALA A 156 29.67 -29.87 20.79
N SER A 157 28.35 -29.74 20.98
CA SER A 157 27.57 -28.68 20.32
C SER A 157 27.27 -27.55 21.31
N THR A 158 28.28 -27.08 22.05
CA THR A 158 28.23 -25.77 22.73
C THR A 158 27.99 -24.65 21.70
N ASP A 159 28.36 -24.89 20.44
CA ASP A 159 28.39 -23.95 19.32
C ASP A 159 27.03 -23.59 18.70
N LYS A 160 25.92 -24.17 19.16
CA LYS A 160 24.58 -23.94 18.58
C LYS A 160 23.61 -23.20 19.51
N ARG A 161 24.00 -22.92 20.76
CA ARG A 161 23.19 -22.15 21.70
C ARG A 161 23.51 -20.68 21.55
N ARG A 162 22.58 -19.91 20.97
CA ARG A 162 22.75 -18.47 20.79
C ARG A 162 21.48 -17.71 21.05
N VAL A 163 21.66 -16.47 21.48
CA VAL A 163 20.57 -15.50 21.63
C VAL A 163 20.46 -14.74 20.32
N GLN A 164 19.31 -14.84 19.65
CA GLN A 164 19.04 -14.15 18.40
C GLN A 164 18.08 -12.99 18.63
N LEU A 165 18.43 -11.78 18.17
CA LEU A 165 17.51 -10.65 18.15
C LEU A 165 16.40 -10.89 17.12
N LEU A 166 15.14 -10.86 17.55
CA LEU A 166 13.98 -10.94 16.65
C LEU A 166 13.41 -9.57 16.32
N PHE A 167 13.19 -8.72 17.32
CA PHE A 167 12.58 -7.41 17.12
C PHE A 167 13.19 -6.34 18.01
N THR A 168 13.27 -5.13 17.47
CA THR A 168 13.45 -3.90 18.25
C THR A 168 12.10 -3.21 18.42
N LEU A 169 11.79 -2.79 19.64
CA LEU A 169 10.52 -2.19 20.02
C LEU A 169 10.65 -0.68 20.10
N ARG A 170 9.99 0.06 19.20
CA ARG A 170 10.01 1.53 19.20
C ARG A 170 8.62 2.11 19.38
N ARG A 171 8.49 3.27 20.03
CA ARG A 171 7.21 4.01 20.13
C ARG A 171 6.80 4.63 18.79
N ALA A 172 7.79 5.00 17.98
CA ALA A 172 7.59 5.60 16.67
C ALA A 172 8.64 5.11 15.67
N ALA A 173 8.31 5.15 14.39
CA ALA A 173 9.25 4.85 13.30
C ALA A 173 9.00 5.81 12.14
N GLN A 174 10.08 6.38 11.60
CA GLN A 174 10.01 7.20 10.40
C GLN A 174 9.83 6.30 9.17
N ILE A 175 8.87 6.66 8.33
CA ILE A 175 8.63 6.08 7.01
C ILE A 175 8.97 7.16 6.00
N ARG A 176 9.86 6.83 5.07
CA ARG A 176 10.25 7.75 3.99
C ARG A 176 9.14 7.81 2.96
N LYS A 177 9.08 8.94 2.25
CA LYS A 177 8.33 9.02 0.99
C LYS A 177 9.10 8.20 -0.05
N ASP A 178 8.71 6.95 -0.23
CA ASP A 178 9.42 5.98 -1.07
C ASP A 178 8.55 5.47 -2.24
N VAL A 179 7.26 5.79 -2.28
CA VAL A 179 6.37 5.43 -3.40
C VAL A 179 5.74 6.70 -4.00
N PRO A 180 5.97 6.99 -5.30
CA PRO A 180 5.50 8.21 -5.95
C PRO A 180 4.01 8.13 -6.35
N PHE A 181 3.15 7.69 -5.44
CA PHE A 181 1.72 7.50 -5.71
C PHE A 181 1.03 8.79 -6.17
N VAL A 182 1.38 9.94 -5.58
CA VAL A 182 0.68 11.21 -5.85
C VAL A 182 1.08 11.74 -7.22
N GLU A 183 2.36 11.69 -7.52
CA GLU A 183 2.96 12.16 -8.76
C GLU A 183 2.46 11.34 -9.95
N ASP A 184 2.53 10.01 -9.85
CA ASP A 184 2.07 9.11 -10.92
C ASP A 184 0.56 9.18 -11.11
N PHE A 185 -0.22 9.26 -10.03
CA PHE A 185 -1.66 9.45 -10.11
C PHE A 185 -1.99 10.74 -10.88
N ARG A 186 -1.39 11.88 -10.49
CA ARG A 186 -1.67 13.16 -11.13
C ARG A 186 -1.32 13.14 -12.60
N ARG A 187 -0.15 12.60 -12.96
CA ARG A 187 0.31 12.49 -14.34
C ARG A 187 -0.67 11.67 -15.19
N VAL A 188 -0.98 10.44 -14.75
CA VAL A 188 -1.83 9.51 -15.52
C VAL A 188 -3.26 10.03 -15.63
N VAL A 189 -3.82 10.60 -14.56
CA VAL A 189 -5.19 11.12 -14.62
C VAL A 189 -5.29 12.29 -15.58
N LEU A 190 -4.36 13.25 -15.55
CA LEU A 190 -4.40 14.40 -16.45
C LEU A 190 -4.24 13.98 -17.92
N GLU A 191 -3.36 13.03 -18.20
CA GLU A 191 -3.17 12.48 -19.54
C GLU A 191 -4.43 11.77 -20.04
N GLU A 192 -5.01 10.88 -19.22
CA GLU A 192 -6.14 10.06 -19.63
C GLU A 192 -7.45 10.85 -19.70
N VAL A 193 -7.66 11.88 -18.86
CA VAL A 193 -8.81 12.78 -19.01
C VAL A 193 -8.75 13.52 -20.34
N ARG A 194 -7.58 14.07 -20.71
CA ARG A 194 -7.41 14.78 -21.99
C ARG A 194 -7.66 13.86 -23.18
N ARG A 195 -7.23 12.60 -23.08
CA ARG A 195 -7.41 11.59 -24.12
C ARG A 195 -8.87 11.12 -24.25
N SER A 196 -9.52 10.80 -23.14
CA SER A 196 -10.85 10.17 -23.12
C SER A 196 -12.00 11.17 -23.26
N PHE A 197 -11.79 12.43 -22.88
CA PHE A 197 -12.85 13.44 -22.87
C PHE A 197 -13.53 13.64 -24.24
N PRO A 198 -12.83 13.82 -25.37
CA PRO A 198 -13.49 14.02 -26.67
C PRO A 198 -14.42 12.86 -27.05
N GLN A 199 -13.98 11.62 -26.81
CA GLN A 199 -14.79 10.42 -27.08
C GLN A 199 -16.01 10.34 -26.14
N ARG A 200 -15.84 10.70 -24.88
CA ARG A 200 -16.93 10.76 -23.90
C ARG A 200 -17.93 11.86 -24.22
N MET A 201 -17.46 12.99 -24.74
CA MET A 201 -18.32 14.09 -25.20
C MET A 201 -19.14 13.68 -26.41
N ALA A 202 -18.52 13.07 -27.43
CA ALA A 202 -19.24 12.55 -28.60
C ALA A 202 -20.34 11.53 -28.20
N ARG A 203 -20.03 10.63 -27.27
CA ARG A 203 -21.02 9.67 -26.74
C ARG A 203 -22.16 10.35 -25.99
N ALA A 204 -21.86 11.33 -25.13
CA ALA A 204 -22.88 12.07 -24.38
C ALA A 204 -23.83 12.82 -25.33
N MET A 205 -23.28 13.46 -26.36
CA MET A 205 -24.05 14.13 -27.41
C MET A 205 -24.94 13.16 -28.21
N ALA A 206 -24.44 11.98 -28.56
CA ALA A 206 -25.22 10.96 -29.27
C ALA A 206 -26.40 10.42 -28.43
N THR A 207 -26.30 10.46 -27.10
CA THR A 207 -27.35 10.03 -26.17
C THR A 207 -28.25 11.17 -25.70
N ARG A 208 -28.01 12.39 -26.17
CA ARG A 208 -28.81 13.56 -25.84
C ARG A 208 -30.20 13.40 -26.46
N ARG A 209 -31.23 13.50 -25.63
CA ARG A 209 -32.64 13.49 -26.03
C ARG A 209 -33.23 14.87 -25.85
#